data_AF-A0A1R4K0J8-F1
#
_entry.id   AF-A0A1R4K0J8-F1
#
_cell.length_a   1.000
_cell.length_b   1.000
_cell.length_c   1.000
_cell.angle_alpha   90.00
_cell.angle_beta   90.00
_cell.angle_gamma   90.00
#
_symmetry.space_group_name_H-M   'P 1'
#
loop_
_entity.id
_entity.type
_entity.pdbx_description
1 polymer ?
#
loop_
_entity_poly.entity_id
_entity_poly.type
_entity_poly.pdbx_seq_one_letter_code
_entity_poly.pdbx_strand_id
1 'polypeptide(L)'
;MRKTSSMMTLRARSGALLSVVLLAGCSGPSAPTSPVPAASTGPTASATPRHSGTWVQQENARPGTKGWRITKLATDAQITGFARQSSITAGQAVPLAVRSATPWAASVLRLGHYDGIGARRIWTSPSQPARTQPRPALETNNRVSAAGWKDSLTVATDGWLPGSYLVVLTDAAGRGHYIPLTVRTSGNAGRVVLMAATSTYQAYNDWGGYSLYRGPTPASGRAHEVSFDRPYGQDGARFALGYEHPIVFQAEKLGLDLGYTTSLDLERRPAELTGAAGLVSPGHDEYWSVGMRGTAERLRGAGTNLAFLGANAVYWRIRFSPDGRTITGYKSDAAADPVKGAQNTNLWRLQRPESSLVGQLYECFPAKGDLRVEDPTHWLFAGTGAKRGSTYPGLVGVEIDRAYPFSPATTRILAHSPVACADRGTTHSDLTVYTAASGAAVVSVGTMNWRSGISSDAPAPAHIPGSSVAFATRVTRNLLTGMARGPIGKDHPQRANLAQHRPSASTGTGTGGAVTGVQAR
;
A
#
# COMPACT_ATOMS: atom_id res chain seq x y z
N MET A 1 -50.43 34.22 -7.29
CA MET A 1 -51.50 34.13 -6.25
C MET A 1 -50.86 34.24 -4.88
N ARG A 2 -51.65 34.64 -3.88
CA ARG A 2 -51.30 35.50 -2.74
C ARG A 2 -50.38 34.89 -1.65
N LYS A 3 -49.66 35.82 -1.01
CA LYS A 3 -49.10 35.83 0.35
C LYS A 3 -50.02 35.17 1.40
N THR A 4 -49.43 34.63 2.47
CA THR A 4 -49.65 35.14 3.85
C THR A 4 -48.62 34.58 4.84
N SER A 5 -48.10 35.51 5.66
CA SER A 5 -47.22 35.34 6.82
C SER A 5 -48.00 35.08 8.12
N SER A 6 -47.24 34.99 9.22
CA SER A 6 -47.58 35.13 10.65
C SER A 6 -48.00 33.83 11.36
N MET A 7 -47.61 33.57 12.61
CA MET A 7 -47.19 34.51 13.67
C MET A 7 -46.34 33.80 14.73
N MET A 8 -45.52 34.63 15.36
CA MET A 8 -44.56 34.37 16.44
C MET A 8 -45.21 34.63 17.81
N THR A 9 -44.45 34.34 18.89
CA THR A 9 -44.51 34.85 20.29
C THR A 9 -45.06 33.85 21.34
N LEU A 10 -44.21 33.36 22.26
CA LEU A 10 -43.83 33.86 23.62
C LEU A 10 -44.51 32.94 24.67
N ARG A 11 -44.01 32.60 25.85
CA ARG A 11 -42.93 33.09 26.72
C ARG A 11 -42.66 32.02 27.80
N ALA A 12 -41.48 32.11 28.42
CA ALA A 12 -40.95 31.27 29.49
C ALA A 12 -41.80 31.18 30.78
N ARG A 13 -41.54 30.13 31.59
CA ARG A 13 -41.12 30.28 33.01
C ARG A 13 -40.69 28.95 33.63
N SER A 14 -39.57 29.02 34.36
CA SER A 14 -39.00 28.00 35.23
C SER A 14 -39.85 27.80 36.49
N GLY A 15 -39.87 26.58 37.01
CA GLY A 15 -40.35 26.25 38.35
C GLY A 15 -39.73 24.95 38.83
N ALA A 16 -38.84 25.05 39.82
CA ALA A 16 -38.30 23.91 40.56
C ALA A 16 -39.28 23.52 41.67
N LEU A 17 -39.44 22.22 41.94
CA LEU A 17 -39.92 21.71 43.24
C LEU A 17 -39.41 20.29 43.50
N LEU A 18 -39.10 20.10 44.77
CA LEU A 18 -38.35 19.03 45.43
C LEU A 18 -39.19 17.75 45.64
N SER A 19 -38.49 16.61 45.60
CA SER A 19 -38.57 15.40 46.46
C SER A 19 -39.93 14.70 46.72
N VAL A 20 -40.00 13.39 46.44
CA VAL A 20 -40.30 12.31 47.44
C VAL A 20 -39.79 10.96 46.90
N VAL A 21 -39.06 10.24 47.76
CA VAL A 21 -38.61 8.84 47.61
C VAL A 21 -39.77 7.90 47.93
N LEU A 22 -39.99 6.87 47.13
CA LEU A 22 -40.69 5.64 47.53
C LEU A 22 -40.04 4.43 46.84
N LEU A 23 -39.42 3.57 47.65
CA LEU A 23 -38.93 2.24 47.29
C LEU A 23 -40.11 1.29 47.06
N ALA A 24 -40.13 0.61 45.92
CA ALA A 24 -40.81 -0.67 45.75
C ALA A 24 -40.01 -1.51 44.75
N GLY A 25 -39.31 -2.51 45.27
CA GLY A 25 -38.67 -3.53 44.46
C GLY A 25 -39.70 -4.52 43.94
N CYS A 26 -39.60 -4.84 42.65
CA CYS A 26 -40.17 -6.04 42.07
C CYS A 26 -39.20 -6.58 41.03
N SER A 27 -38.64 -7.74 41.34
CA SER A 27 -37.78 -8.56 40.50
C SER A 27 -38.53 -9.05 39.25
N GLY A 28 -37.96 -8.81 38.07
CA GLY A 28 -38.40 -9.39 36.79
C GLY A 28 -37.35 -10.35 36.23
N PRO A 29 -37.75 -11.46 35.58
CA PRO A 29 -36.88 -12.60 35.32
C PRO A 29 -35.86 -12.33 34.21
N SER A 30 -34.61 -12.69 34.48
CA SER A 30 -33.51 -12.73 33.51
C SER A 30 -33.78 -13.76 32.43
N ALA A 31 -33.71 -13.35 31.16
CA ALA A 31 -33.72 -14.25 30.02
C ALA A 31 -32.55 -15.26 30.08
N PRO A 32 -32.73 -16.51 29.61
CA PRO A 32 -31.67 -17.50 29.64
C PRO A 32 -30.56 -17.11 28.65
N THR A 33 -29.38 -16.86 29.19
CA THR A 33 -28.14 -16.71 28.43
C THR A 33 -27.76 -18.08 27.88
N SER A 34 -27.83 -18.25 26.56
CA SER A 34 -27.24 -19.41 25.90
C SER A 34 -25.73 -19.44 26.18
N PRO A 35 -25.16 -20.58 26.58
CA PRO A 35 -23.72 -20.66 26.79
C PRO A 35 -23.00 -20.46 25.46
N VAL A 36 -22.12 -19.47 25.43
CA VAL A 36 -21.11 -19.32 24.38
C VAL A 36 -20.29 -20.62 24.38
N PRO A 37 -20.22 -21.38 23.26
CA PRO A 37 -19.38 -22.56 23.22
C PRO A 37 -17.93 -22.13 23.46
N ALA A 38 -17.32 -22.78 24.46
CA ALA A 38 -15.92 -22.61 24.79
C ALA A 38 -15.08 -22.73 23.52
N ALA A 39 -14.27 -21.70 23.26
CA ALA A 39 -13.30 -21.72 22.18
C ALA A 39 -12.43 -22.97 22.35
N SER A 40 -12.50 -23.90 21.39
CA SER A 40 -11.56 -25.00 21.31
C SER A 40 -10.16 -24.40 21.25
N THR A 41 -9.32 -24.71 22.24
CA THR A 41 -7.90 -24.42 22.22
C THR A 41 -7.27 -25.16 21.06
N GLY A 42 -7.26 -24.52 19.89
CA GLY A 42 -6.43 -24.93 18.76
C GLY A 42 -4.96 -24.97 19.20
N PRO A 43 -4.12 -25.75 18.51
CA PRO A 43 -2.73 -25.92 18.89
C PRO A 43 -2.07 -24.55 19.02
N THR A 44 -1.44 -24.35 20.17
CA THR A 44 -0.65 -23.16 20.52
C THR A 44 0.19 -22.78 19.31
N ALA A 45 -0.02 -21.57 18.79
CA ALA A 45 0.77 -21.06 17.67
C ALA A 45 2.25 -21.21 18.04
N SER A 46 2.92 -22.16 17.39
CA SER A 46 4.37 -22.33 17.55
C SER A 46 4.99 -20.98 17.24
N ALA A 47 5.67 -20.39 18.23
CA ALA A 47 6.38 -19.15 18.06
C ALA A 47 7.34 -19.33 16.88
N THR A 48 7.08 -18.62 15.78
CA THR A 48 8.00 -18.59 14.64
C THR A 48 9.39 -18.22 15.19
N PRO A 49 10.46 -18.93 14.80
CA PRO A 49 11.79 -18.64 15.33
C PRO A 49 12.08 -17.14 15.18
N ARG A 50 12.35 -16.46 16.30
CA ARG A 50 12.81 -15.07 16.25
C ARG A 50 14.15 -15.08 15.55
N HIS A 51 14.20 -14.58 14.32
CA HIS A 51 15.45 -14.40 13.61
C HIS A 51 16.37 -13.45 14.39
N SER A 52 17.68 -13.64 14.27
CA SER A 52 18.65 -12.68 14.80
C SER A 52 18.40 -11.30 14.20
N GLY A 53 18.68 -10.21 14.92
CA GLY A 53 18.54 -8.85 14.37
C GLY A 53 19.40 -8.57 13.12
N THR A 54 20.32 -9.49 12.79
CA THR A 54 21.23 -9.45 11.64
C THR A 54 20.84 -10.40 10.51
N TRP A 55 19.65 -11.01 10.54
CA TRP A 55 19.25 -12.04 9.58
C TRP A 55 19.26 -11.54 8.13
N VAL A 56 18.92 -10.26 7.90
CA VAL A 56 18.95 -9.64 6.56
C VAL A 56 20.37 -9.62 6.01
N GLN A 57 21.36 -9.32 6.84
CA GLN A 57 22.78 -9.31 6.45
C GLN A 57 23.25 -10.72 6.11
N GLN A 58 22.87 -11.71 6.93
CA GLN A 58 23.20 -13.12 6.71
C GLN A 58 22.57 -13.67 5.41
N GLU A 59 21.30 -13.33 5.13
CA GLU A 59 20.65 -13.73 3.88
C GLU A 59 21.29 -13.04 2.68
N ASN A 60 21.62 -11.74 2.77
CA ASN A 60 22.24 -11.01 1.67
C ASN A 60 23.69 -11.39 1.40
N ALA A 61 24.37 -12.07 2.33
CA ALA A 61 25.68 -12.68 2.09
C ALA A 61 25.60 -13.93 1.20
N ARG A 62 24.40 -14.49 0.97
CA ARG A 62 24.23 -15.64 0.07
C ARG A 62 24.28 -15.19 -1.39
N PRO A 63 24.78 -16.03 -2.31
CA PRO A 63 24.84 -15.67 -3.72
C PRO A 63 23.46 -15.38 -4.32
N GLY A 64 23.33 -14.23 -5.00
CA GLY A 64 22.19 -13.95 -5.86
C GLY A 64 22.23 -14.75 -7.17
N THR A 65 21.19 -14.64 -7.98
CA THR A 65 21.16 -15.19 -9.35
C THR A 65 20.85 -14.10 -10.35
N LYS A 66 21.46 -14.10 -11.54
CA LYS A 66 21.11 -13.17 -12.64
C LYS A 66 19.94 -13.69 -13.49
N GLY A 67 19.65 -14.99 -13.43
CA GLY A 67 18.61 -15.66 -14.21
C GLY A 67 17.20 -15.55 -13.62
N TRP A 68 16.88 -14.43 -12.98
CA TRP A 68 15.60 -14.24 -12.29
C TRP A 68 14.59 -13.41 -13.09
N ARG A 69 15.05 -12.72 -14.14
CA ARG A 69 14.21 -11.95 -15.07
C ARG A 69 13.67 -12.84 -16.18
N ILE A 70 12.35 -12.79 -16.43
CA ILE A 70 11.72 -13.44 -17.57
C ILE A 70 12.20 -12.73 -18.84
N THR A 71 12.86 -13.48 -19.73
CA THR A 71 13.33 -12.97 -21.02
C THR A 71 12.35 -13.26 -22.15
N LYS A 72 11.46 -14.23 -21.97
CA LYS A 72 10.43 -14.63 -22.92
C LYS A 72 9.09 -14.68 -22.22
N LEU A 73 8.30 -13.62 -22.35
CA LEU A 73 6.99 -13.52 -21.71
C LEU A 73 6.01 -14.55 -22.30
N ALA A 74 5.27 -15.24 -21.44
CA ALA A 74 4.17 -16.11 -21.84
C ALA A 74 2.87 -15.32 -22.05
N THR A 75 2.04 -15.77 -22.99
CA THR A 75 0.62 -15.41 -23.01
C THR A 75 -0.17 -16.25 -22.01
N ASP A 76 -1.37 -15.80 -21.62
CA ASP A 76 -2.28 -16.55 -20.74
C ASP A 76 -2.63 -17.95 -21.26
N ALA A 77 -2.59 -18.14 -22.58
CA ALA A 77 -2.85 -19.43 -23.20
C ALA A 77 -1.65 -20.40 -23.09
N GLN A 78 -0.43 -19.88 -22.98
CA GLN A 78 0.81 -20.66 -22.92
C GLN A 78 1.10 -21.12 -21.49
N ILE A 79 1.27 -20.17 -20.56
CA ILE A 79 1.39 -20.47 -19.13
C ILE A 79 1.02 -19.25 -18.29
N THR A 80 0.16 -19.48 -17.30
CA THR A 80 -0.24 -18.47 -16.30
C THR A 80 -0.71 -19.18 -15.03
N GLY A 81 -0.71 -18.47 -13.90
CA GLY A 81 -1.16 -19.04 -12.64
C GLY A 81 -1.20 -18.03 -11.51
N PHE A 82 -1.67 -18.48 -10.36
CA PHE A 82 -1.70 -17.69 -9.14
C PHE A 82 -1.48 -18.56 -7.90
N ALA A 83 -1.02 -17.95 -6.83
CA ALA A 83 -1.00 -18.54 -5.50
C ALA A 83 -2.35 -18.32 -4.82
N ARG A 84 -2.83 -19.30 -4.05
CA ARG A 84 -4.07 -19.15 -3.27
C ARG A 84 -3.96 -18.07 -2.20
N GLN A 85 -2.77 -17.70 -1.76
CA GLN A 85 -2.56 -16.63 -0.81
C GLN A 85 -1.58 -15.62 -1.38
N SER A 86 -1.87 -14.33 -1.19
CA SER A 86 -0.93 -13.25 -1.47
C SER A 86 0.13 -13.12 -0.37
N SER A 87 -0.16 -13.62 0.84
CA SER A 87 0.79 -13.73 1.93
C SER A 87 0.64 -14.99 2.76
N ILE A 88 1.76 -15.43 3.33
CA ILE A 88 1.88 -16.60 4.21
C ILE A 88 2.87 -16.33 5.35
N THR A 89 2.79 -17.09 6.44
CA THR A 89 3.92 -17.22 7.38
C THR A 89 4.93 -18.25 6.89
N ALA A 90 6.18 -18.14 7.33
CA ALA A 90 7.19 -19.17 7.08
C ALA A 90 6.69 -20.56 7.53
N GLY A 91 6.93 -21.59 6.71
CA GLY A 91 6.44 -22.96 6.91
C GLY A 91 5.01 -23.22 6.44
N GLN A 92 4.20 -22.18 6.14
CA GLN A 92 2.88 -22.39 5.56
C GLN A 92 3.01 -22.74 4.07
N ALA A 93 2.44 -23.88 3.67
CA ALA A 93 2.45 -24.34 2.29
C ALA A 93 1.66 -23.39 1.36
N VAL A 94 2.12 -23.28 0.10
CA VAL A 94 1.53 -22.39 -0.92
C VAL A 94 0.98 -23.22 -2.08
N PRO A 95 -0.34 -23.42 -2.17
CA PRO A 95 -0.94 -24.04 -3.35
C PRO A 95 -0.93 -23.08 -4.53
N LEU A 96 -0.49 -23.57 -5.68
CA LEU A 96 -0.48 -22.87 -6.96
C LEU A 96 -1.52 -23.47 -7.89
N ALA A 97 -2.39 -22.62 -8.44
CA ALA A 97 -3.30 -22.99 -9.52
C ALA A 97 -2.68 -22.51 -10.84
N VAL A 98 -2.31 -23.47 -11.70
CA VAL A 98 -1.60 -23.18 -12.95
C VAL A 98 -2.40 -23.72 -14.15
N ARG A 99 -2.43 -22.92 -15.21
CA ARG A 99 -2.85 -23.31 -16.55
C ARG A 99 -1.61 -23.31 -17.42
N SER A 100 -1.34 -24.42 -18.11
CA SER A 100 -0.25 -24.48 -19.09
C SER A 100 -0.56 -25.44 -20.23
N ALA A 101 -0.15 -25.05 -21.44
CA ALA A 101 -0.31 -25.84 -22.66
C ALA A 101 0.77 -26.92 -22.84
N THR A 102 1.89 -26.81 -22.13
CA THR A 102 3.02 -27.75 -22.19
C THR A 102 3.51 -28.10 -20.79
N PRO A 103 4.37 -29.12 -20.62
CA PRO A 103 5.06 -29.31 -19.35
C PRO A 103 5.78 -28.03 -18.92
N TRP A 104 5.90 -27.85 -17.60
CA TRP A 104 6.41 -26.61 -17.01
C TRP A 104 7.11 -26.90 -15.68
N ALA A 105 7.88 -25.96 -15.17
CA ALA A 105 8.46 -26.01 -13.84
C ALA A 105 8.26 -24.68 -13.11
N ALA A 106 8.33 -24.71 -11.79
CA ALA A 106 8.39 -23.52 -10.95
C ALA A 106 9.78 -23.32 -10.36
N SER A 107 10.23 -22.08 -10.26
CA SER A 107 11.33 -21.69 -9.37
C SER A 107 10.85 -20.60 -8.42
N VAL A 108 11.41 -20.55 -7.22
CA VAL A 108 11.12 -19.47 -6.27
C VAL A 108 12.34 -18.61 -6.08
N LEU A 109 12.12 -17.31 -6.17
CA LEU A 109 13.09 -16.25 -5.93
C LEU A 109 12.70 -15.50 -4.66
N ARG A 110 13.65 -15.28 -3.76
CA ARG A 110 13.54 -14.27 -2.71
C ARG A 110 14.12 -12.97 -3.24
N LEU A 111 13.34 -11.90 -3.22
CA LEU A 111 13.78 -10.56 -3.58
C LEU A 111 14.61 -9.93 -2.45
N GLY A 112 15.62 -9.14 -2.78
CA GLY A 112 16.57 -8.59 -1.81
C GLY A 112 17.74 -7.88 -2.47
N HIS A 113 18.80 -7.58 -1.71
CA HIS A 113 19.96 -6.88 -2.26
C HIS A 113 20.94 -7.81 -2.99
N TYR A 114 21.38 -8.89 -2.35
CA TYR A 114 22.31 -9.92 -2.85
C TYR A 114 23.48 -9.37 -3.68
N ASP A 115 24.33 -8.55 -3.05
CA ASP A 115 25.47 -7.87 -3.69
C ASP A 115 25.11 -7.12 -4.99
N GLY A 116 23.93 -6.49 -5.00
CA GLY A 116 23.45 -5.73 -6.14
C GLY A 116 22.73 -6.54 -7.21
N ILE A 117 22.56 -7.86 -7.04
CA ILE A 117 21.93 -8.75 -8.02
C ILE A 117 20.39 -8.67 -7.99
N GLY A 118 19.80 -8.38 -6.82
CA GLY A 118 18.36 -8.12 -6.70
C GLY A 118 17.48 -9.32 -6.33
N ALA A 119 17.95 -10.56 -6.51
CA ALA A 119 17.21 -11.75 -6.12
C ALA A 119 18.11 -12.98 -5.92
N ARG A 120 17.65 -13.92 -5.09
CA ARG A 120 18.25 -15.26 -4.93
C ARG A 120 17.23 -16.34 -5.25
N ARG A 121 17.61 -17.32 -6.06
CA ARG A 121 16.81 -18.54 -6.25
C ARG A 121 17.00 -19.44 -5.04
N ILE A 122 15.89 -19.80 -4.40
CA ILE A 122 15.90 -20.58 -3.16
C ILE A 122 15.34 -21.98 -3.35
N TRP A 123 14.59 -22.19 -4.44
CA TRP A 123 13.87 -23.43 -4.67
C TRP A 123 13.52 -23.59 -6.16
N THR A 124 13.44 -24.84 -6.61
CA THR A 124 12.99 -25.23 -7.94
C THR A 124 12.20 -26.54 -7.84
N SER A 125 11.12 -26.67 -8.61
CA SER A 125 10.34 -27.90 -8.71
C SER A 125 10.91 -28.85 -9.76
N PRO A 126 10.63 -30.16 -9.66
CA PRO A 126 10.60 -31.04 -10.83
C PRO A 126 9.62 -30.53 -11.89
N SER A 127 9.76 -31.03 -13.12
CA SER A 127 8.78 -30.75 -14.19
C SER A 127 7.39 -31.24 -13.78
N GLN A 128 6.40 -30.39 -14.01
CA GLN A 128 4.98 -30.63 -13.83
C GLN A 128 4.34 -30.90 -15.20
N PRO A 129 3.30 -31.75 -15.26
CA PRO A 129 2.58 -32.00 -16.50
C PRO A 129 1.82 -30.76 -16.96
N ALA A 130 1.58 -30.68 -18.27
CA ALA A 130 0.65 -29.72 -18.85
C ALA A 130 -0.74 -29.93 -18.24
N ARG A 131 -1.45 -28.84 -17.93
CA ARG A 131 -2.84 -28.90 -17.50
C ARG A 131 -3.56 -27.70 -18.05
N THR A 132 -4.53 -27.95 -18.93
CA THR A 132 -5.52 -26.95 -19.28
C THR A 132 -6.50 -26.80 -18.11
N GLN A 133 -6.89 -25.56 -17.83
CA GLN A 133 -7.91 -25.23 -16.84
C GLN A 133 -9.04 -24.48 -17.57
N PRO A 134 -10.27 -24.43 -17.03
CA PRO A 134 -11.35 -23.65 -17.63
C PRO A 134 -10.95 -22.21 -17.92
N ARG A 135 -11.61 -21.56 -18.88
CA ARG A 135 -11.48 -20.10 -19.04
C ARG A 135 -11.99 -19.42 -17.76
N PRO A 136 -11.49 -18.21 -17.43
CA PRO A 136 -12.02 -17.47 -16.29
C PRO A 136 -13.53 -17.24 -16.42
N ALA A 137 -14.22 -17.30 -15.29
CA ALA A 137 -15.63 -16.96 -15.20
C ALA A 137 -15.77 -15.44 -15.13
N LEU A 138 -16.64 -14.89 -15.97
CA LEU A 138 -17.19 -13.54 -15.80
C LEU A 138 -18.45 -13.69 -14.93
N GLU A 139 -18.40 -13.11 -13.74
CA GLU A 139 -19.44 -13.16 -12.74
C GLU A 139 -20.16 -11.81 -12.66
N THR A 140 -21.06 -11.65 -11.69
CA THR A 140 -21.76 -10.37 -11.45
C THR A 140 -20.77 -9.22 -11.20
N ASN A 141 -21.21 -7.98 -11.43
CA ASN A 141 -20.39 -6.77 -11.26
C ASN A 141 -19.10 -6.76 -12.11
N ASN A 142 -19.13 -7.47 -13.23
CA ASN A 142 -17.98 -7.72 -14.12
C ASN A 142 -16.77 -8.34 -13.39
N ARG A 143 -17.01 -9.07 -12.30
CA ARG A 143 -15.94 -9.72 -11.54
C ARG A 143 -15.40 -10.90 -12.34
N VAL A 144 -14.11 -10.93 -12.57
CA VAL A 144 -13.44 -12.06 -13.22
C VAL A 144 -12.77 -12.94 -12.17
N SER A 145 -12.98 -14.25 -12.25
CA SER A 145 -12.47 -15.22 -11.28
C SER A 145 -11.97 -16.50 -11.95
N ALA A 146 -10.91 -17.08 -11.38
CA ALA A 146 -10.39 -18.41 -11.70
C ALA A 146 -10.48 -19.35 -10.47
N ALA A 147 -11.35 -19.04 -9.50
CA ALA A 147 -11.46 -19.80 -8.25
C ALA A 147 -11.68 -21.31 -8.45
N GLY A 148 -12.39 -21.70 -9.51
CA GLY A 148 -12.65 -23.09 -9.87
C GLY A 148 -11.45 -23.88 -10.42
N TRP A 149 -10.32 -23.23 -10.72
CA TRP A 149 -9.10 -23.92 -11.15
C TRP A 149 -8.61 -24.87 -10.05
N LYS A 150 -8.06 -26.02 -10.43
CA LYS A 150 -7.50 -26.99 -9.48
C LYS A 150 -6.04 -26.68 -9.18
N ASP A 151 -5.64 -26.95 -7.94
CA ASP A 151 -4.23 -26.81 -7.56
C ASP A 151 -3.37 -27.79 -8.39
N SER A 152 -2.22 -27.29 -8.84
CA SER A 152 -1.31 -27.99 -9.74
C SER A 152 0.00 -28.36 -9.06
N LEU A 153 0.43 -27.56 -8.07
CA LEU A 153 1.64 -27.75 -7.30
C LEU A 153 1.48 -27.07 -5.94
N THR A 154 1.94 -27.70 -4.87
CA THR A 154 2.02 -27.08 -3.54
C THR A 154 3.48 -26.88 -3.17
N VAL A 155 3.87 -25.64 -2.91
CA VAL A 155 5.24 -25.28 -2.54
C VAL A 155 5.37 -25.34 -1.02
N ALA A 156 6.28 -26.18 -0.53
CA ALA A 156 6.68 -26.20 0.87
C ALA A 156 7.61 -25.01 1.17
N THR A 157 7.40 -24.34 2.30
CA THR A 157 8.10 -23.10 2.66
C THR A 157 8.87 -23.21 3.98
N ASP A 158 9.18 -24.44 4.38
CA ASP A 158 10.00 -24.73 5.54
C ASP A 158 11.36 -24.03 5.43
N GLY A 159 11.74 -23.32 6.49
CA GLY A 159 12.99 -22.57 6.54
C GLY A 159 13.02 -21.27 5.72
N TRP A 160 11.91 -20.84 5.12
CA TRP A 160 11.88 -19.58 4.37
C TRP A 160 11.97 -18.34 5.26
N LEU A 161 12.71 -17.35 4.77
CA LEU A 161 12.85 -15.97 5.27
C LEU A 161 11.50 -15.23 5.29
N PRO A 162 11.15 -14.32 6.23
CA PRO A 162 10.27 -13.22 5.85
C PRO A 162 10.84 -12.44 4.65
N GLY A 163 9.96 -11.95 3.78
CA GLY A 163 10.41 -11.28 2.56
C GLY A 163 9.36 -11.21 1.46
N SER A 164 9.73 -10.51 0.39
CA SER A 164 9.03 -10.51 -0.88
C SER A 164 9.60 -11.59 -1.79
N TYR A 165 8.73 -12.38 -2.42
CA TYR A 165 9.10 -13.52 -3.24
C TYR A 165 8.40 -13.47 -4.60
N LEU A 166 9.03 -14.10 -5.60
CA LEU A 166 8.42 -14.42 -6.88
C LEU A 166 8.49 -15.92 -7.10
N VAL A 167 7.35 -16.53 -7.42
CA VAL A 167 7.34 -17.82 -8.12
C VAL A 167 7.44 -17.53 -9.61
N VAL A 168 8.40 -18.15 -10.29
CA VAL A 168 8.56 -18.09 -11.74
C VAL A 168 8.05 -19.39 -12.31
N LEU A 169 6.94 -19.33 -13.03
CA LEU A 169 6.49 -20.43 -13.87
C LEU A 169 7.29 -20.37 -15.17
N THR A 170 7.78 -21.51 -15.66
CA THR A 170 8.48 -21.58 -16.95
C THR A 170 8.04 -22.82 -17.71
N ASP A 171 7.57 -22.65 -18.94
CA ASP A 171 7.15 -23.75 -19.79
C ASP A 171 8.31 -24.38 -20.57
N ALA A 172 8.06 -25.51 -21.23
CA ALA A 172 9.06 -26.25 -21.99
C ALA A 172 9.74 -25.45 -23.13
N ALA A 173 9.15 -24.34 -23.57
CA ALA A 173 9.74 -23.47 -24.58
C ALA A 173 10.45 -22.24 -23.97
N GLY A 174 10.68 -22.26 -22.66
CA GLY A 174 11.35 -21.19 -21.91
C GLY A 174 10.51 -19.94 -21.70
N ARG A 175 9.19 -19.99 -21.91
CA ARG A 175 8.31 -18.83 -21.66
C ARG A 175 7.93 -18.76 -20.20
N GLY A 176 7.91 -17.56 -19.63
CA GLY A 176 7.71 -17.35 -18.20
C GLY A 176 6.50 -16.52 -17.82
N HIS A 177 6.02 -16.72 -16.60
CA HIS A 177 5.05 -15.88 -15.90
C HIS A 177 5.37 -15.83 -14.39
N TYR A 178 5.22 -14.68 -13.75
CA TYR A 178 5.47 -14.49 -12.32
C TYR A 178 4.22 -14.64 -11.47
N ILE A 179 4.42 -15.06 -10.22
CA ILE A 179 3.42 -14.98 -9.15
C ILE A 179 4.09 -14.32 -7.94
N PRO A 180 3.69 -13.11 -7.54
CA PRO A 180 4.20 -12.47 -6.34
C PRO A 180 3.62 -13.13 -5.08
N LEU A 181 4.46 -13.26 -4.06
CA LEU A 181 4.12 -13.82 -2.76
C LEU A 181 4.86 -13.07 -1.66
N THR A 182 4.19 -12.74 -0.56
CA THR A 182 4.84 -12.20 0.63
C THR A 182 4.93 -13.25 1.72
N VAL A 183 6.13 -13.55 2.23
CA VAL A 183 6.28 -14.24 3.51
C VAL A 183 6.26 -13.18 4.60
N ARG A 184 5.11 -13.02 5.24
CA ARG A 184 4.87 -11.96 6.23
C ARG A 184 5.54 -12.29 7.57
N THR A 185 5.86 -11.24 8.33
CA THR A 185 6.44 -11.35 9.67
C THR A 185 5.35 -11.37 10.73
N SER A 186 5.33 -12.39 11.59
CA SER A 186 4.28 -12.61 12.61
C SER A 186 4.39 -11.69 13.85
N GLY A 187 5.48 -10.95 14.01
CA GLY A 187 5.62 -9.91 15.04
C GLY A 187 6.63 -8.86 14.62
N ASN A 188 6.31 -7.57 14.74
CA ASN A 188 7.10 -6.50 14.13
C ASN A 188 7.66 -5.48 15.11
N ALA A 189 7.64 -5.75 16.42
CA ALA A 189 8.19 -4.84 17.42
C ALA A 189 9.64 -4.44 17.09
N GLY A 190 9.90 -3.13 17.02
CA GLY A 190 11.21 -2.56 16.69
C GLY A 190 11.62 -2.63 15.22
N ARG A 191 10.83 -3.27 14.34
CA ARG A 191 11.17 -3.46 12.92
C ARG A 191 10.71 -2.32 12.03
N VAL A 192 11.42 -2.11 10.93
CA VAL A 192 10.91 -1.35 9.79
C VAL A 192 10.18 -2.33 8.87
N VAL A 193 8.87 -2.16 8.73
CA VAL A 193 7.99 -3.08 8.00
C VAL A 193 7.78 -2.58 6.57
N LEU A 194 8.13 -3.40 5.59
CA LEU A 194 7.88 -3.16 4.17
C LEU A 194 6.55 -3.79 3.76
N MET A 195 5.68 -3.00 3.13
CA MET A 195 4.35 -3.46 2.71
C MET A 195 4.29 -3.68 1.19
N ALA A 196 3.77 -4.84 0.79
CA ALA A 196 3.31 -5.07 -0.58
C ALA A 196 1.87 -4.54 -0.76
N ALA A 197 1.65 -3.65 -1.73
CA ALA A 197 0.37 -3.00 -1.99
C ALA A 197 -0.63 -3.90 -2.75
N THR A 198 -0.88 -5.11 -2.23
CA THR A 198 -1.64 -6.17 -2.92
C THR A 198 -3.08 -5.80 -3.28
N SER A 199 -3.70 -4.85 -2.54
CA SER A 199 -5.00 -4.28 -2.91
C SER A 199 -4.92 -3.47 -4.20
N THR A 200 -3.91 -2.62 -4.33
CA THR A 200 -3.63 -1.84 -5.54
C THR A 200 -3.25 -2.77 -6.70
N TYR A 201 -2.49 -3.84 -6.43
CA TYR A 201 -2.11 -4.81 -7.46
C TYR A 201 -3.37 -5.44 -8.07
N GLN A 202 -4.34 -5.83 -7.25
CA GLN A 202 -5.59 -6.41 -7.76
C GLN A 202 -6.54 -5.38 -8.36
N ALA A 203 -6.61 -4.17 -7.82
CA ALA A 203 -7.46 -3.12 -8.36
C ALA A 203 -7.13 -2.78 -9.83
N TYR A 204 -5.83 -2.82 -10.17
CA TYR A 204 -5.33 -2.61 -11.53
C TYR A 204 -5.19 -3.89 -12.37
N ASN A 205 -5.39 -5.07 -11.79
CA ASN A 205 -5.21 -6.31 -12.50
C ASN A 205 -6.31 -6.49 -13.57
N ASP A 206 -5.91 -6.38 -14.82
CA ASP A 206 -6.76 -6.50 -16.00
C ASP A 206 -6.77 -7.91 -16.60
N TRP A 207 -6.18 -8.89 -15.90
CA TRP A 207 -6.27 -10.29 -16.32
C TRP A 207 -7.73 -10.73 -16.46
N GLY A 208 -8.02 -11.33 -17.62
CA GLY A 208 -9.38 -11.70 -18.03
C GLY A 208 -10.29 -10.53 -18.42
N GLY A 209 -9.72 -9.34 -18.64
CA GLY A 209 -10.35 -8.21 -19.32
C GLY A 209 -10.93 -7.12 -18.42
N TYR A 210 -11.11 -7.39 -17.12
CA TYR A 210 -11.74 -6.44 -16.19
C TYR A 210 -10.90 -6.20 -14.93
N SER A 211 -10.90 -4.94 -14.51
CA SER A 211 -10.25 -4.42 -13.30
C SER A 211 -11.17 -3.38 -12.65
N LEU A 212 -10.81 -2.87 -11.47
CA LEU A 212 -11.52 -1.73 -10.88
C LEU A 212 -11.29 -0.42 -11.65
N TYR A 213 -10.33 -0.39 -12.58
CA TYR A 213 -10.01 0.79 -13.38
C TYR A 213 -10.74 0.80 -14.73
N ARG A 214 -10.79 -0.33 -15.42
CA ARG A 214 -11.34 -0.46 -16.78
C ARG A 214 -11.83 -1.87 -17.07
N GLY A 215 -12.70 -1.97 -18.06
CA GLY A 215 -13.02 -3.20 -18.78
C GLY A 215 -12.29 -3.28 -20.13
N PRO A 216 -12.64 -4.27 -20.97
CA PRO A 216 -11.94 -4.52 -22.23
C PRO A 216 -12.18 -3.42 -23.28
N THR A 217 -13.30 -2.70 -23.16
CA THR A 217 -13.60 -1.51 -23.98
C THR A 217 -14.15 -0.39 -23.09
N PRO A 218 -14.10 0.88 -23.54
CA PRO A 218 -14.74 1.98 -22.82
C PRO A 218 -16.24 1.75 -22.55
N ALA A 219 -16.95 1.12 -23.50
CA ALA A 219 -18.39 0.86 -23.38
C ALA A 219 -18.73 -0.27 -22.39
N SER A 220 -17.78 -1.18 -22.12
CA SER A 220 -17.98 -2.31 -21.21
C SER A 220 -18.08 -1.90 -19.73
N GLY A 221 -17.70 -0.65 -19.40
CA GLY A 221 -17.52 -0.23 -18.02
C GLY A 221 -16.38 -1.01 -17.33
N ARG A 222 -16.21 -0.76 -16.04
CA ARG A 222 -15.20 -1.43 -15.19
C ARG A 222 -15.85 -2.48 -14.30
N ALA A 223 -15.04 -3.26 -13.58
CA ALA A 223 -15.54 -4.10 -12.50
C ALA A 223 -15.81 -3.28 -11.24
N HIS A 224 -16.82 -3.69 -10.47
CA HIS A 224 -17.00 -3.20 -9.09
C HIS A 224 -16.42 -4.17 -8.07
N GLU A 225 -16.08 -5.39 -8.48
CA GLU A 225 -15.39 -6.37 -7.65
C GLU A 225 -14.24 -7.06 -8.40
N VAL A 226 -13.15 -7.33 -7.70
CA VAL A 226 -12.00 -8.10 -8.22
C VAL A 226 -11.58 -9.17 -7.22
N SER A 227 -11.21 -10.35 -7.72
CA SER A 227 -10.82 -11.51 -6.90
C SER A 227 -9.31 -11.65 -6.81
N PHE A 228 -8.80 -12.14 -5.68
CA PHE A 228 -7.43 -12.67 -5.53
C PHE A 228 -7.27 -14.09 -6.09
N ASP A 229 -8.37 -14.79 -6.39
CA ASP A 229 -8.37 -16.11 -7.00
C ASP A 229 -8.24 -16.04 -8.53
N ARG A 230 -7.24 -15.31 -9.01
CA ARG A 230 -6.89 -15.18 -10.44
C ARG A 230 -5.44 -14.75 -10.64
N PRO A 231 -4.81 -15.09 -11.78
CA PRO A 231 -3.51 -14.56 -12.16
C PRO A 231 -3.47 -13.03 -12.19
N TYR A 232 -2.26 -12.48 -12.05
CA TYR A 232 -1.99 -11.08 -12.34
C TYR A 232 -1.68 -10.93 -13.83
N GLY A 233 -2.19 -9.88 -14.48
CA GLY A 233 -1.97 -9.63 -15.90
C GLY A 233 -0.52 -9.33 -16.26
N GLN A 234 -0.24 -9.24 -17.57
CA GLN A 234 1.09 -8.99 -18.11
C GLN A 234 2.09 -10.09 -17.72
N ASP A 235 3.23 -9.73 -17.13
CA ASP A 235 4.22 -10.66 -16.59
C ASP A 235 3.84 -11.27 -15.24
N GLY A 236 2.74 -10.81 -14.63
CA GLY A 236 2.27 -11.26 -13.31
C GLY A 236 2.91 -10.53 -12.12
N ALA A 237 3.97 -9.73 -12.33
CA ALA A 237 4.68 -9.06 -11.24
C ALA A 237 5.03 -7.58 -11.52
N ARG A 238 4.43 -6.95 -12.54
CA ARG A 238 4.61 -5.52 -12.87
C ARG A 238 4.64 -4.61 -11.64
N PHE A 239 3.73 -4.79 -10.68
CA PHE A 239 3.69 -3.94 -9.49
C PHE A 239 4.77 -4.29 -8.47
N ALA A 240 4.95 -5.58 -8.17
CA ALA A 240 5.97 -6.04 -7.24
C ALA A 240 7.38 -5.63 -7.71
N LEU A 241 7.68 -5.79 -9.00
CA LEU A 241 8.97 -5.39 -9.57
C LEU A 241 9.08 -3.89 -9.83
N GLY A 242 7.98 -3.23 -10.19
CA GLY A 242 7.99 -1.81 -10.52
C GLY A 242 8.07 -0.89 -9.31
N TYR A 243 7.33 -1.19 -8.23
CA TYR A 243 7.08 -0.25 -7.12
C TYR A 243 7.55 -0.75 -5.74
N GLU A 244 7.70 -2.06 -5.55
CA GLU A 244 8.07 -2.66 -4.27
C GLU A 244 9.55 -3.08 -4.25
N HIS A 245 10.01 -3.80 -5.27
CA HIS A 245 11.38 -4.32 -5.36
C HIS A 245 12.47 -3.25 -5.17
N PRO A 246 12.38 -2.03 -5.75
CA PRO A 246 13.39 -1.00 -5.50
C PRO A 246 13.53 -0.62 -4.02
N ILE A 247 12.42 -0.63 -3.27
CA ILE A 247 12.42 -0.31 -1.84
C ILE A 247 13.02 -1.48 -1.06
N VAL A 248 12.60 -2.71 -1.35
CA VAL A 248 13.16 -3.94 -0.75
C VAL A 248 14.67 -3.99 -0.95
N PHE A 249 15.13 -3.75 -2.18
CA PHE A 249 16.55 -3.74 -2.51
C PHE A 249 17.36 -2.74 -1.67
N GLN A 250 16.87 -1.50 -1.52
CA GLN A 250 17.58 -0.49 -0.72
C GLN A 250 17.49 -0.76 0.78
N ALA A 251 16.34 -1.23 1.28
CA ALA A 251 16.16 -1.55 2.69
C ALA A 251 17.06 -2.71 3.11
N GLU A 252 17.14 -3.77 2.29
CA GLU A 252 17.97 -4.92 2.57
C GLU A 252 19.47 -4.59 2.52
N LYS A 253 19.90 -3.64 1.67
CA LYS A 253 21.29 -3.16 1.66
C LYS A 253 21.73 -2.59 3.01
N LEU A 254 20.82 -2.01 3.77
CA LEU A 254 21.13 -1.42 5.08
C LEU A 254 21.32 -2.46 6.18
N GLY A 255 20.91 -3.72 5.95
CA GLY A 255 21.00 -4.77 6.95
C GLY A 255 20.18 -4.50 8.21
N LEU A 256 19.09 -3.75 8.10
CA LEU A 256 18.16 -3.48 9.20
C LEU A 256 17.39 -4.76 9.58
N ASP A 257 16.85 -4.83 10.80
CA ASP A 257 15.84 -5.85 11.12
C ASP A 257 14.50 -5.46 10.48
N LEU A 258 14.22 -6.08 9.33
CA LEU A 258 13.06 -5.78 8.50
C LEU A 258 11.88 -6.68 8.84
N GLY A 259 10.68 -6.11 8.75
CA GLY A 259 9.42 -6.83 8.70
C GLY A 259 8.81 -6.78 7.31
N TYR A 260 7.93 -7.72 7.00
CA TYR A 260 7.19 -7.78 5.72
C TYR A 260 5.70 -8.01 5.98
N THR A 261 4.86 -7.32 5.21
CA THR A 261 3.40 -7.41 5.30
C THR A 261 2.73 -7.09 3.96
N THR A 262 1.40 -7.24 3.88
CA THR A 262 0.61 -6.85 2.71
C THR A 262 -0.56 -5.94 3.09
N SER A 263 -1.19 -5.29 2.11
CA SER A 263 -2.44 -4.55 2.30
C SER A 263 -3.51 -5.37 3.04
N LEU A 264 -3.69 -6.65 2.69
CA LEU A 264 -4.68 -7.52 3.32
C LEU A 264 -4.30 -7.87 4.77
N ASP A 265 -3.01 -7.99 5.06
CA ASP A 265 -2.53 -8.22 6.43
C ASP A 265 -2.69 -6.98 7.30
N LEU A 266 -2.56 -5.78 6.74
CA LEU A 266 -2.85 -4.52 7.44
C LEU A 266 -4.34 -4.41 7.87
N GLU A 267 -5.25 -4.99 7.07
CA GLU A 267 -6.67 -5.16 7.41
C GLU A 267 -6.88 -6.24 8.49
N ARG A 268 -6.32 -7.43 8.29
CA ARG A 268 -6.72 -8.64 9.03
C ARG A 268 -5.86 -8.98 10.23
N ARG A 269 -4.63 -8.50 10.26
CA ARG A 269 -3.59 -8.88 11.23
C ARG A 269 -2.93 -7.66 11.89
N PRO A 270 -3.70 -6.65 12.33
CA PRO A 270 -3.12 -5.43 12.90
C PRO A 270 -2.25 -5.69 14.14
N ALA A 271 -2.55 -6.76 14.90
CA ALA A 271 -1.79 -7.13 16.08
C ALA A 271 -0.32 -7.49 15.77
N GLU A 272 -0.04 -8.08 14.59
CA GLU A 272 1.33 -8.46 14.18
C GLU A 272 2.23 -7.23 13.96
N LEU A 273 1.63 -6.05 13.74
CA LEU A 273 2.33 -4.79 13.49
C LEU A 273 2.61 -3.98 14.77
N THR A 274 2.11 -4.45 15.92
CA THR A 274 2.25 -3.74 17.19
C THR A 274 3.72 -3.50 17.53
N GLY A 275 4.05 -2.25 17.85
CA GLY A 275 5.40 -1.84 18.23
C GLY A 275 6.38 -1.70 17.07
N ALA A 276 5.94 -1.78 15.81
CA ALA A 276 6.80 -1.51 14.66
C ALA A 276 7.46 -0.13 14.77
N ALA A 277 8.75 -0.06 14.44
CA ALA A 277 9.49 1.21 14.41
C ALA A 277 9.11 2.04 13.18
N GLY A 278 8.72 1.38 12.09
CA GLY A 278 8.12 2.06 10.95
C GLY A 278 7.32 1.16 10.01
N LEU A 279 6.43 1.75 9.22
CA LEU A 279 5.68 1.11 8.13
C LEU A 279 5.95 1.87 6.83
N VAL A 280 6.36 1.15 5.79
CA VAL A 280 6.73 1.71 4.48
C VAL A 280 5.71 1.27 3.44
N SER A 281 5.00 2.26 2.87
CA SER A 281 4.11 2.12 1.72
C SER A 281 4.91 2.31 0.41
N PRO A 282 4.67 1.46 -0.61
CA PRO A 282 5.49 1.42 -1.83
C PRO A 282 5.20 2.59 -2.78
N GLY A 283 5.83 2.58 -3.95
CA GLY A 283 5.78 3.69 -4.91
C GLY A 283 4.40 4.03 -5.51
N HIS A 284 3.39 3.17 -5.34
CA HIS A 284 2.01 3.44 -5.70
C HIS A 284 1.06 2.52 -4.92
N ASP A 285 0.26 3.11 -4.03
CA ASP A 285 -0.54 2.40 -3.03
C ASP A 285 -1.92 3.05 -2.84
N GLU A 286 -2.69 3.04 -3.93
CA GLU A 286 -3.88 3.87 -4.13
C GLU A 286 -5.16 3.35 -3.44
N TYR A 287 -5.32 2.03 -3.29
CA TYR A 287 -6.58 1.40 -2.86
C TYR A 287 -6.51 0.89 -1.42
N TRP A 288 -7.22 1.56 -0.52
CA TRP A 288 -7.17 1.30 0.93
C TRP A 288 -8.56 1.06 1.53
N SER A 289 -8.67 0.07 2.42
CA SER A 289 -9.88 -0.16 3.21
C SER A 289 -9.90 0.70 4.48
N VAL A 290 -11.07 0.77 5.12
CA VAL A 290 -11.23 1.46 6.41
C VAL A 290 -10.37 0.83 7.50
N GLY A 291 -10.31 -0.51 7.56
CA GLY A 291 -9.50 -1.22 8.54
C GLY A 291 -8.00 -0.98 8.33
N MET A 292 -7.50 -1.07 7.09
CA MET A 292 -6.13 -0.73 6.72
C MET A 292 -5.72 0.66 7.23
N ARG A 293 -6.52 1.68 6.88
CA ARG A 293 -6.23 3.07 7.29
C ARG A 293 -6.27 3.22 8.81
N GLY A 294 -7.26 2.62 9.46
CA GLY A 294 -7.38 2.62 10.92
C GLY A 294 -6.16 1.98 11.60
N THR A 295 -5.60 0.91 11.03
CA THR A 295 -4.37 0.29 11.51
C THR A 295 -3.18 1.24 11.38
N ALA A 296 -2.97 1.86 10.22
CA ALA A 296 -1.88 2.82 10.02
C ALA A 296 -1.98 4.04 10.97
N GLU A 297 -3.19 4.55 11.19
CA GLU A 297 -3.42 5.65 12.13
C GLU A 297 -3.13 5.26 13.58
N ARG A 298 -3.51 4.05 14.02
CA ARG A 298 -3.17 3.54 15.36
C ARG A 298 -1.67 3.34 15.53
N LEU A 299 -0.99 2.78 14.52
CA LEU A 299 0.47 2.62 14.54
C LEU A 299 1.16 3.97 14.67
N ARG A 300 0.79 4.96 13.84
CA ARG A 300 1.27 6.34 13.96
C ARG A 300 0.99 6.91 15.35
N GLY A 301 -0.23 6.71 15.87
CA GLY A 301 -0.62 7.13 17.22
C GLY A 301 0.18 6.48 18.35
N ALA A 302 0.78 5.31 18.11
CA ALA A 302 1.63 4.58 19.04
C ALA A 302 3.14 4.85 18.85
N GLY A 303 3.53 5.73 17.92
CA GLY A 303 4.93 6.12 17.70
C GLY A 303 5.60 5.44 16.49
N THR A 304 4.91 4.56 15.77
CA THR A 304 5.43 3.98 14.52
C THR A 304 5.54 5.06 13.44
N ASN A 305 6.72 5.23 12.84
CA ASN A 305 6.90 6.16 11.72
C ASN A 305 6.19 5.63 10.47
N LEU A 306 5.68 6.51 9.61
CA LEU A 306 5.12 6.12 8.31
C LEU A 306 5.95 6.73 7.18
N ALA A 307 6.23 5.93 6.15
CA ALA A 307 6.88 6.41 4.93
C ALA A 307 6.01 6.07 3.72
N PHE A 308 5.66 7.07 2.92
CA PHE A 308 5.01 6.92 1.63
C PHE A 308 6.03 7.23 0.53
N LEU A 309 6.61 6.18 -0.07
CA LEU A 309 7.69 6.30 -1.05
C LEU A 309 7.17 6.38 -2.50
N GLY A 310 6.00 7.01 -2.66
CA GLY A 310 5.26 7.16 -3.91
C GLY A 310 4.41 8.43 -3.96
N ALA A 311 3.38 8.38 -4.78
CA ALA A 311 2.27 9.34 -4.80
C ALA A 311 0.93 8.59 -4.95
N ASN A 312 -0.17 9.32 -4.82
CA ASN A 312 -1.53 8.82 -4.94
C ASN A 312 -1.84 7.69 -3.95
N ALA A 313 -1.28 7.79 -2.74
CA ALA A 313 -1.56 6.83 -1.69
C ALA A 313 -2.91 7.13 -1.03
N VAL A 314 -3.68 6.09 -0.68
CA VAL A 314 -4.94 6.22 0.08
C VAL A 314 -6.01 7.05 -0.67
N TYR A 315 -6.06 7.01 -2.00
CA TYR A 315 -7.00 7.81 -2.81
C TYR A 315 -8.39 7.15 -2.89
N TRP A 316 -8.45 5.85 -3.23
CA TRP A 316 -9.71 5.10 -3.32
C TRP A 316 -9.99 4.30 -2.07
N ARG A 317 -11.22 4.41 -1.54
CA ARG A 317 -11.71 3.52 -0.49
C ARG A 317 -12.19 2.21 -1.09
N ILE A 318 -11.72 1.09 -0.53
CA ILE A 318 -12.15 -0.27 -0.90
C ILE A 318 -12.75 -1.02 0.29
N ARG A 319 -13.40 -2.15 0.02
CA ARG A 319 -13.78 -3.14 1.04
C ARG A 319 -13.26 -4.52 0.68
N PHE A 320 -12.81 -5.28 1.67
CA PHE A 320 -12.54 -6.71 1.49
C PHE A 320 -13.79 -7.52 1.82
N SER A 321 -14.02 -8.63 1.12
CA SER A 321 -14.98 -9.64 1.55
C SER A 321 -14.57 -10.25 2.89
N PRO A 322 -15.50 -10.87 3.66
CA PRO A 322 -15.20 -11.47 4.96
C PRO A 322 -14.10 -12.54 4.95
N ASP A 323 -13.93 -13.26 3.84
CA ASP A 323 -12.85 -14.23 3.63
C ASP A 323 -11.54 -13.62 3.08
N GLY A 324 -11.56 -12.34 2.69
CA GLY A 324 -10.41 -11.61 2.19
C GLY A 324 -10.03 -11.96 0.75
N ARG A 325 -10.91 -12.65 0.02
CA ARG A 325 -10.66 -13.11 -1.35
C ARG A 325 -11.10 -12.13 -2.42
N THR A 326 -11.99 -11.21 -2.10
CA THR A 326 -12.55 -10.22 -3.04
C THR A 326 -12.33 -8.80 -2.52
N ILE A 327 -12.07 -7.88 -3.44
CA ILE A 327 -12.05 -6.44 -3.21
C ILE A 327 -13.24 -5.83 -3.94
N THR A 328 -14.06 -5.05 -3.23
CA THR A 328 -15.13 -4.24 -3.80
C THR A 328 -14.68 -2.78 -3.90
N GLY A 329 -14.94 -2.15 -5.05
CA GLY A 329 -14.60 -0.75 -5.35
C GLY A 329 -15.50 -0.12 -6.41
N TYR A 330 -16.42 0.75 -5.98
CA TYR A 330 -17.35 1.49 -6.85
C TYR A 330 -16.81 2.84 -7.34
N LYS A 331 -15.70 3.37 -6.82
CA LYS A 331 -15.02 4.57 -7.36
C LYS A 331 -15.99 5.70 -7.77
N SER A 332 -15.95 6.13 -9.04
CA SER A 332 -16.83 7.13 -9.66
C SER A 332 -18.31 6.74 -9.65
N ASP A 333 -18.61 5.46 -9.55
CA ASP A 333 -19.96 4.88 -9.56
C ASP A 333 -20.48 4.65 -8.13
N ALA A 334 -19.89 5.29 -7.11
CA ALA A 334 -20.25 5.10 -5.70
C ALA A 334 -21.73 5.39 -5.36
N ALA A 335 -22.46 6.07 -6.24
CA ALA A 335 -23.92 6.18 -6.14
C ALA A 335 -24.61 4.81 -6.19
N ALA A 336 -24.08 3.87 -6.98
CA ALA A 336 -24.56 2.50 -7.11
C ALA A 336 -24.06 1.55 -6.00
N ASP A 337 -23.14 2.00 -5.14
CA ASP A 337 -22.63 1.20 -4.03
C ASP A 337 -23.76 0.92 -3.01
N PRO A 338 -24.15 -0.33 -2.73
CA PRO A 338 -25.20 -0.61 -1.76
C PRO A 338 -24.80 -0.22 -0.33
N VAL A 339 -23.50 -0.12 -0.04
CA VAL A 339 -22.98 0.31 1.27
C VAL A 339 -22.71 1.82 1.25
N LYS A 340 -23.33 2.54 2.19
CA LYS A 340 -23.22 4.00 2.31
C LYS A 340 -22.38 4.43 3.53
N GLY A 341 -22.16 5.74 3.67
CA GLY A 341 -21.47 6.33 4.82
C GLY A 341 -19.97 6.07 4.86
N ALA A 342 -19.43 5.75 6.04
CA ALA A 342 -17.99 5.60 6.27
C ALA A 342 -17.36 4.39 5.55
N GLN A 343 -18.17 3.44 5.07
CA GLN A 343 -17.71 2.23 4.38
C GLN A 343 -18.00 2.26 2.87
N ASN A 344 -18.55 3.36 2.33
CA ASN A 344 -18.73 3.48 0.87
C ASN A 344 -17.39 3.42 0.13
N THR A 345 -17.35 2.92 -1.09
CA THR A 345 -16.09 2.72 -1.84
C THR A 345 -15.77 3.87 -2.79
N ASN A 346 -15.91 5.11 -2.29
CA ASN A 346 -15.59 6.34 -3.03
C ASN A 346 -14.22 6.90 -2.62
N LEU A 347 -13.87 8.07 -3.13
CA LEU A 347 -12.69 8.84 -2.76
C LEU A 347 -12.60 9.07 -1.25
N TRP A 348 -11.41 8.85 -0.68
CA TRP A 348 -11.14 9.09 0.73
C TRP A 348 -11.37 10.55 1.13
N ARG A 349 -10.94 11.50 0.29
CA ARG A 349 -11.06 12.96 0.46
C ARG A 349 -12.46 13.53 0.60
N LEU A 350 -13.50 12.74 0.39
CA LEU A 350 -14.86 13.21 0.61
C LEU A 350 -15.28 13.19 2.09
N GLN A 351 -14.54 12.48 2.94
CA GLN A 351 -14.82 12.38 4.38
C GLN A 351 -13.56 12.42 5.24
N ARG A 352 -12.48 11.78 4.77
CA ARG A 352 -11.22 11.61 5.50
C ARG A 352 -10.08 11.79 4.48
N PRO A 353 -9.64 13.02 4.20
CA PRO A 353 -8.61 13.28 3.19
C PRO A 353 -7.31 12.54 3.49
N GLU A 354 -6.63 12.16 2.42
CA GLU A 354 -5.32 11.51 2.38
C GLU A 354 -4.33 12.30 3.22
N SER A 355 -4.38 13.65 3.11
CA SER A 355 -3.49 14.56 3.83
C SER A 355 -3.51 14.37 5.35
N SER A 356 -4.63 13.99 5.95
CA SER A 356 -4.70 13.76 7.40
C SER A 356 -3.86 12.56 7.88
N LEU A 357 -3.48 11.65 6.98
CA LEU A 357 -2.57 10.53 7.24
C LEU A 357 -1.23 10.71 6.51
N VAL A 358 -1.25 10.91 5.20
CA VAL A 358 -0.07 11.00 4.31
C VAL A 358 0.67 12.34 4.46
N GLY A 359 -0.03 13.40 4.85
CA GLY A 359 0.50 14.78 4.91
C GLY A 359 0.31 15.57 3.61
N GLN A 360 -0.12 14.92 2.54
CA GLN A 360 -0.31 15.49 1.20
C GLN A 360 -1.58 14.90 0.55
N LEU A 361 -2.03 15.49 -0.55
CA LEU A 361 -3.11 14.96 -1.39
C LEU A 361 -2.59 14.63 -2.77
N TYR A 362 -3.17 13.62 -3.40
CA TYR A 362 -3.04 13.46 -4.85
C TYR A 362 -3.45 14.74 -5.56
N GLU A 363 -2.53 15.24 -6.38
CA GLU A 363 -2.62 16.50 -7.07
C GLU A 363 -2.82 16.31 -8.57
N CYS A 364 -1.98 15.50 -9.23
CA CYS A 364 -2.03 15.47 -10.69
C CYS A 364 -1.55 14.17 -11.36
N PHE A 365 -2.20 13.83 -12.48
CA PHE A 365 -1.75 12.93 -13.53
C PHE A 365 -2.20 13.40 -14.92
N PRO A 366 -1.37 13.31 -15.97
CA PRO A 366 0.08 13.06 -15.90
C PRO A 366 0.82 14.31 -15.41
N ALA A 367 1.87 14.10 -14.65
CA ALA A 367 2.80 15.13 -14.22
C ALA A 367 4.24 14.74 -14.54
N LYS A 368 5.06 15.75 -14.86
CA LYS A 368 6.49 15.57 -15.11
C LYS A 368 7.27 16.78 -14.60
N GLY A 369 8.36 16.52 -13.90
CA GLY A 369 9.33 17.55 -13.55
C GLY A 369 10.52 17.01 -12.78
N ASP A 370 11.26 17.95 -12.22
CA ASP A 370 12.48 17.71 -11.47
C ASP A 370 12.20 17.97 -10.00
N LEU A 371 12.80 17.18 -9.11
CA LEU A 371 12.68 17.46 -7.68
C LEU A 371 13.52 18.69 -7.37
N ARG A 372 12.94 19.69 -6.70
CA ARG A 372 13.66 20.91 -6.27
C ARG A 372 13.73 21.01 -4.75
N VAL A 373 14.95 20.96 -4.22
CA VAL A 373 15.20 21.03 -2.77
C VAL A 373 14.88 22.41 -2.22
N GLU A 374 14.12 22.43 -1.13
CA GLU A 374 13.71 23.65 -0.43
C GLU A 374 14.46 23.80 0.90
N ASP A 375 14.50 22.75 1.71
CA ASP A 375 15.18 22.77 3.01
C ASP A 375 16.36 21.79 3.04
N PRO A 376 17.56 22.19 2.56
CA PRO A 376 18.73 21.32 2.49
C PRO A 376 19.29 20.95 3.87
N THR A 377 18.94 21.70 4.92
CA THR A 377 19.50 21.52 6.27
C THR A 377 18.87 20.37 7.05
N HIS A 378 17.74 19.85 6.55
CA HIS A 378 17.04 18.76 7.18
C HIS A 378 17.87 17.46 7.14
N TRP A 379 17.89 16.71 8.25
CA TRP A 379 18.68 15.48 8.41
C TRP A 379 18.45 14.45 7.30
N LEU A 380 17.24 14.44 6.73
CA LEU A 380 16.87 13.55 5.63
C LEU A 380 17.79 13.71 4.40
N PHE A 381 18.33 14.91 4.19
CA PHE A 381 19.26 15.22 3.10
C PHE A 381 20.74 15.12 3.50
N ALA A 382 21.06 14.64 4.72
CA ALA A 382 22.44 14.50 5.17
C ALA A 382 23.27 13.61 4.22
N GLY A 383 24.43 14.12 3.82
CA GLY A 383 25.35 13.44 2.91
C GLY A 383 24.88 13.33 1.46
N THR A 384 23.86 14.08 1.06
CA THR A 384 23.46 14.23 -0.35
C THR A 384 24.25 15.32 -1.09
N GLY A 385 24.81 16.29 -0.35
CA GLY A 385 25.41 17.50 -0.93
C GLY A 385 24.39 18.51 -1.46
N ALA A 386 23.10 18.28 -1.27
CA ALA A 386 22.05 19.17 -1.74
C ALA A 386 22.15 20.56 -1.12
N LYS A 387 21.86 21.58 -1.93
CA LYS A 387 21.70 22.97 -1.53
C LYS A 387 20.26 23.39 -1.79
N ARG A 388 19.84 24.51 -1.20
CA ARG A 388 18.55 25.13 -1.51
C ARG A 388 18.52 25.44 -3.01
N GLY A 389 17.47 25.00 -3.70
CA GLY A 389 17.32 25.12 -5.14
C GLY A 389 18.03 24.04 -5.97
N SER A 390 18.76 23.09 -5.36
CA SER A 390 19.28 21.93 -6.09
C SER A 390 18.14 21.19 -6.78
N THR A 391 18.31 20.88 -8.06
CA THR A 391 17.35 20.11 -8.85
C THR A 391 17.87 18.71 -9.12
N TYR A 392 16.95 17.74 -9.11
CA TYR A 392 17.22 16.34 -9.42
C TYR A 392 16.30 15.90 -10.55
N PRO A 393 16.80 15.89 -11.79
CA PRO A 393 15.97 15.67 -12.95
C PRO A 393 15.22 14.35 -12.96
N GLY A 394 13.98 14.39 -13.44
CA GLY A 394 13.14 13.22 -13.67
C GLY A 394 12.59 12.52 -12.42
N LEU A 395 12.92 12.98 -11.22
CA LEU A 395 12.42 12.38 -9.97
C LEU A 395 10.93 12.64 -9.72
N VAL A 396 10.30 13.59 -10.43
CA VAL A 396 8.90 13.97 -10.18
C VAL A 396 7.99 13.56 -11.34
N GLY A 397 6.91 12.85 -11.02
CA GLY A 397 5.95 12.24 -11.94
C GLY A 397 5.71 10.75 -11.62
N VAL A 398 5.03 9.96 -12.46
CA VAL A 398 3.99 10.41 -13.40
C VAL A 398 2.73 10.90 -12.66
N GLU A 399 2.55 10.48 -11.41
CA GLU A 399 1.60 11.05 -10.47
C GLU A 399 2.34 11.75 -9.35
N ILE A 400 1.72 12.80 -8.83
CA ILE A 400 2.29 13.65 -7.80
C ILE A 400 1.28 13.98 -6.71
N ASP A 401 1.80 14.22 -5.51
CA ASP A 401 1.04 14.72 -4.38
C ASP A 401 1.56 16.11 -3.96
N ARG A 402 0.67 16.91 -3.38
CA ARG A 402 0.94 18.28 -2.92
C ARG A 402 0.39 18.51 -1.52
N ALA A 403 1.07 19.31 -0.70
CA ALA A 403 0.58 19.74 0.60
C ALA A 403 -0.42 20.91 0.47
N TYR A 404 -1.41 20.92 1.35
CA TYR A 404 -2.52 21.87 1.37
C TYR A 404 -2.75 22.44 2.78
N PRO A 405 -3.52 23.54 2.95
CA PRO A 405 -3.76 24.14 4.27
C PRO A 405 -4.36 23.20 5.33
N PHE A 406 -4.98 22.10 4.90
CA PHE A 406 -5.55 21.05 5.75
C PHE A 406 -4.64 19.82 5.91
N SER A 407 -3.36 19.93 5.54
CA SER A 407 -2.30 19.03 6.00
C SER A 407 -2.07 19.20 7.51
N PRO A 408 -1.46 18.22 8.21
CA PRO A 408 -1.19 18.32 9.64
C PRO A 408 -0.40 19.57 10.02
N ALA A 409 -0.70 20.15 11.18
CA ALA A 409 -0.17 21.46 11.58
C ALA A 409 1.37 21.55 11.65
N THR A 410 2.06 20.41 11.84
CA THR A 410 3.53 20.31 11.89
C THR A 410 4.16 20.01 10.52
N THR A 411 3.38 20.09 9.43
CA THR A 411 3.87 19.77 8.07
C THR A 411 4.97 20.72 7.64
N ARG A 412 6.12 20.14 7.33
CA ARG A 412 7.30 20.78 6.77
C ARG A 412 7.51 20.26 5.34
N ILE A 413 7.63 21.18 4.39
CA ILE A 413 8.01 20.95 3.00
C ILE A 413 9.55 20.98 2.93
N LEU A 414 10.13 19.88 2.45
CA LEU A 414 11.58 19.71 2.28
C LEU A 414 12.00 19.88 0.82
N ALA A 415 11.12 19.55 -0.13
CA ALA A 415 11.26 19.85 -1.55
C ALA A 415 9.94 20.38 -2.09
N HIS A 416 9.99 21.42 -2.93
CA HIS A 416 8.84 22.08 -3.53
C HIS A 416 9.08 22.22 -5.02
N SER A 417 8.52 21.29 -5.80
CA SER A 417 8.95 21.02 -7.17
C SER A 417 7.92 21.58 -8.14
N PRO A 418 8.22 22.60 -8.95
CA PRO A 418 7.32 23.08 -9.99
C PRO A 418 7.17 22.00 -11.07
N VAL A 419 5.94 21.73 -11.49
CA VAL A 419 5.62 20.66 -12.44
C VAL A 419 4.53 21.08 -13.40
N ALA A 420 4.64 20.61 -14.64
CA ALA A 420 3.52 20.64 -15.57
C ALA A 420 2.51 19.56 -15.16
N CYS A 421 1.23 19.92 -15.12
CA CYS A 421 0.12 19.07 -14.73
C CYS A 421 -0.89 18.97 -15.87
N ALA A 422 -0.92 17.81 -16.52
CA ALA A 422 -1.87 17.47 -17.58
C ALA A 422 -2.08 18.64 -18.56
N ASP A 423 -3.33 18.99 -18.82
CA ASP A 423 -3.81 20.17 -19.55
C ASP A 423 -4.16 21.35 -18.63
N ARG A 424 -3.82 21.26 -17.33
CA ARG A 424 -4.22 22.21 -16.27
C ARG A 424 -3.18 23.28 -15.95
N GLY A 425 -2.05 23.30 -16.66
CA GLY A 425 -0.97 24.27 -16.47
C GLY A 425 0.09 23.79 -15.46
N THR A 426 0.61 24.70 -14.64
CA THR A 426 1.69 24.41 -13.68
C THR A 426 1.18 24.29 -12.26
N THR A 427 1.62 23.26 -11.54
CA THR A 427 1.39 23.08 -10.09
C THR A 427 2.70 22.71 -9.39
N HIS A 428 2.63 22.10 -8.21
CA HIS A 428 3.78 21.60 -7.47
C HIS A 428 3.60 20.17 -6.99
N SER A 429 4.72 19.46 -6.89
CA SER A 429 4.88 18.22 -6.12
C SER A 429 5.74 18.51 -4.89
N ASP A 430 5.33 18.01 -3.74
CA ASP A 430 6.04 18.25 -2.48
C ASP A 430 6.70 16.98 -1.96
N LEU A 431 7.88 17.11 -1.35
CA LEU A 431 8.39 16.14 -0.37
C LEU A 431 8.13 16.73 1.01
N THR A 432 7.32 16.06 1.83
CA THR A 432 6.96 16.57 3.17
C THR A 432 7.28 15.59 4.28
N VAL A 433 7.39 16.17 5.48
CA VAL A 433 7.42 15.45 6.74
C VAL A 433 6.54 16.16 7.77
N TYR A 434 5.85 15.42 8.62
CA TYR A 434 5.20 15.99 9.82
C TYR A 434 5.43 15.09 11.03
N THR A 435 5.42 15.68 12.23
CA THR A 435 5.49 14.93 13.51
C THR A 435 4.09 14.79 14.10
N ALA A 436 3.66 13.55 14.34
CA ALA A 436 2.43 13.25 15.09
C ALA A 436 2.64 13.45 16.60
N ALA A 437 1.55 13.57 17.37
CA ALA A 437 1.61 13.79 18.82
C ALA A 437 2.38 12.68 19.58
N SER A 438 2.44 11.48 19.02
CA SER A 438 3.20 10.33 19.55
C SER A 438 4.72 10.44 19.38
N GLY A 439 5.20 11.45 18.64
CA GLY A 439 6.58 11.54 18.18
C GLY A 439 6.87 10.76 16.89
N ALA A 440 5.91 10.01 16.33
CA ALA A 440 6.09 9.41 15.01
C ALA A 440 6.28 10.50 13.94
N ALA A 441 7.23 10.32 13.04
CA ALA A 441 7.28 11.10 11.81
C ALA A 441 6.50 10.39 10.70
N VAL A 442 5.84 11.18 9.85
CA VAL A 442 5.30 10.71 8.58
C VAL A 442 5.98 11.46 7.46
N VAL A 443 6.63 10.72 6.55
CA VAL A 443 7.35 11.25 5.39
C VAL A 443 6.64 10.82 4.12
N SER A 444 6.39 11.76 3.21
CA SER A 444 5.87 11.48 1.87
C SER A 444 6.79 12.10 0.82
N VAL A 445 7.20 11.31 -0.18
CA VAL A 445 8.02 11.78 -1.31
C VAL A 445 7.20 12.49 -2.40
N GLY A 446 5.88 12.29 -2.38
CA GLY A 446 4.91 12.99 -3.24
C GLY A 446 5.09 12.73 -4.74
N THR A 447 5.72 11.62 -5.12
CA THR A 447 5.93 11.26 -6.53
C THR A 447 6.10 9.75 -6.74
N MET A 448 5.45 9.20 -7.77
CA MET A 448 5.63 7.79 -8.18
C MET A 448 7.02 7.47 -8.77
N ASN A 449 7.71 8.46 -9.36
CA ASN A 449 9.01 8.29 -10.01
C ASN A 449 10.14 8.10 -9.01
N TRP A 450 9.87 8.28 -7.71
CA TRP A 450 10.82 7.94 -6.65
C TRP A 450 11.34 6.51 -6.79
N ARG A 451 10.45 5.56 -7.17
CA ARG A 451 10.80 4.16 -7.43
C ARG A 451 11.97 4.02 -8.43
N SER A 452 12.00 4.87 -9.44
CA SER A 452 13.00 4.84 -10.50
C SER A 452 14.29 5.53 -10.03
N GLY A 453 14.19 6.49 -9.11
CA GLY A 453 15.33 7.13 -8.46
C GLY A 453 16.05 6.24 -7.43
N ILE A 454 15.46 5.12 -7.03
CA ILE A 454 16.06 4.21 -6.03
C ILE A 454 16.29 2.79 -6.56
N SER A 455 16.02 2.56 -7.84
CA SER A 455 16.20 1.27 -8.50
C SER A 455 17.55 1.20 -9.18
N SER A 456 18.18 0.03 -9.15
CA SER A 456 19.33 -0.31 -10.02
C SER A 456 18.89 -0.71 -11.44
N ASP A 457 17.58 -0.84 -11.67
CA ASP A 457 17.00 -1.83 -12.56
C ASP A 457 15.70 -1.34 -13.23
N ALA A 458 15.39 -0.04 -13.09
CA ALA A 458 14.15 0.57 -13.57
C ALA A 458 14.10 0.52 -15.11
N PRO A 459 13.09 -0.13 -15.71
CA PRO A 459 12.89 -0.03 -17.15
C PRO A 459 12.56 1.42 -17.52
N ALA A 460 13.24 1.94 -18.55
CA ALA A 460 13.02 3.28 -19.08
C ALA A 460 11.53 3.52 -19.41
N PRO A 461 11.02 4.73 -19.12
CA PRO A 461 10.84 5.67 -20.24
C PRO A 461 11.45 7.06 -19.99
N ALA A 462 12.14 7.28 -18.88
CA ALA A 462 12.93 8.49 -18.65
C ALA A 462 14.25 8.10 -17.99
N HIS A 463 15.37 8.36 -18.66
CA HIS A 463 16.69 8.22 -18.04
C HIS A 463 16.76 9.18 -16.85
N ILE A 464 16.66 8.66 -15.63
CA ILE A 464 16.91 9.43 -14.41
C ILE A 464 18.43 9.52 -14.25
N PRO A 465 19.02 10.73 -14.23
CA PRO A 465 20.46 10.87 -14.12
C PRO A 465 21.03 10.21 -12.87
N GLY A 466 22.27 9.73 -12.94
CA GLY A 466 22.94 9.08 -11.80
C GLY A 466 22.99 9.96 -10.54
N SER A 467 23.04 11.29 -10.69
CA SER A 467 22.96 12.24 -9.57
C SER A 467 21.60 12.22 -8.87
N SER A 468 20.50 12.16 -9.63
CA SER A 468 19.15 11.98 -9.11
C SER A 468 18.99 10.63 -8.41
N VAL A 469 19.56 9.56 -8.98
CA VAL A 469 19.55 8.23 -8.35
C VAL A 469 20.32 8.24 -7.04
N ALA A 470 21.52 8.83 -7.01
CA ALA A 470 22.34 8.93 -5.82
C ALA A 470 21.64 9.73 -4.71
N PHE A 471 21.00 10.85 -5.06
CA PHE A 471 20.20 11.65 -4.15
C PHE A 471 19.04 10.86 -3.55
N ALA A 472 18.15 10.32 -4.39
CA ALA A 472 16.96 9.61 -3.92
C ALA A 472 17.32 8.35 -3.12
N THR A 473 18.37 7.64 -3.54
CA THR A 473 18.91 6.48 -2.80
C THR A 473 19.42 6.90 -1.42
N ARG A 474 20.20 7.98 -1.32
CA ARG A 474 20.71 8.47 -0.04
C ARG A 474 19.59 8.92 0.89
N VAL A 475 18.61 9.65 0.37
CA VAL A 475 17.41 10.09 1.11
C VAL A 475 16.63 8.90 1.66
N THR A 476 16.37 7.91 0.82
CA THR A 476 15.66 6.68 1.23
C THR A 476 16.41 5.93 2.32
N ARG A 477 17.74 5.83 2.19
CA ARG A 477 18.57 5.17 3.21
C ARG A 477 18.57 5.91 4.53
N ASN A 478 18.73 7.24 4.51
CA ASN A 478 18.63 8.07 5.71
C ASN A 478 17.27 7.84 6.40
N LEU A 479 16.17 7.87 5.63
CA LEU A 479 14.83 7.64 6.16
C LEU A 479 14.69 6.28 6.86
N LEU A 480 15.04 5.19 6.18
CA LEU A 480 14.90 3.84 6.71
C LEU A 480 15.77 3.63 7.97
N THR A 481 17.00 4.15 7.97
CA THR A 481 17.86 4.13 9.17
C THR A 481 17.28 4.96 10.31
N GLY A 482 16.69 6.13 10.02
CA GLY A 482 16.00 6.95 11.02
C GLY A 482 14.79 6.23 11.61
N MET A 483 13.97 5.58 10.77
CA MET A 483 12.79 4.83 11.21
C MET A 483 13.18 3.69 12.15
N ALA A 484 14.27 2.97 11.87
CA ALA A 484 14.74 1.85 12.68
C ALA A 484 15.16 2.24 14.11
N ARG A 485 15.40 3.52 14.40
CA ARG A 485 15.75 4.02 15.74
C ARG A 485 14.53 4.28 16.63
N GLY A 486 13.31 4.15 16.09
CA GLY A 486 12.07 4.49 16.77
C GLY A 486 11.50 5.83 16.30
N PRO A 487 10.57 6.45 17.06
CA PRO A 487 9.84 7.62 16.61
C PRO A 487 10.77 8.80 16.26
N ILE A 488 10.91 9.12 14.97
CA ILE A 488 11.86 10.11 14.44
C ILE A 488 11.63 11.50 15.03
N GLY A 489 10.38 11.85 15.32
CA GLY A 489 10.02 13.15 15.86
C GLY A 489 10.55 13.43 17.27
N LYS A 490 11.06 12.42 17.99
CA LYS A 490 11.77 12.61 19.26
C LYS A 490 13.12 13.30 19.07
N ASP A 491 13.88 12.85 18.06
CA ASP A 491 15.21 13.39 17.75
C ASP A 491 15.14 14.54 16.74
N HIS A 492 14.11 14.54 15.89
CA HIS A 492 13.93 15.47 14.78
C HIS A 492 12.49 16.01 14.72
N PRO A 493 12.04 16.77 15.74
CA PRO A 493 10.70 17.36 15.76
C PRO A 493 10.52 18.36 14.61
N GLN A 494 9.40 18.25 13.90
CA GLN A 494 9.14 19.11 12.74
C GLN A 494 8.59 20.48 13.15
N ARG A 495 9.21 21.53 12.58
CA ARG A 495 8.67 22.89 12.58
C ARG A 495 8.06 23.16 11.21
N ALA A 496 6.78 23.52 11.20
CA ALA A 496 6.04 23.76 9.98
C ALA A 496 6.59 24.97 9.22
N ASN A 497 6.64 24.85 7.89
CA ASN A 497 6.94 25.93 6.96
C ASN A 497 5.88 26.04 5.84
N LEU A 498 4.82 25.23 5.89
CA LEU A 498 3.80 25.17 4.83
C LEU A 498 3.27 26.56 4.44
N ALA A 499 2.97 27.43 5.40
CA ALA A 499 2.47 28.78 5.13
C ALA A 499 3.42 29.65 4.29
N GLN A 500 4.73 29.40 4.34
CA GLN A 500 5.75 30.11 3.57
C GLN A 500 5.66 29.78 2.06
N HIS A 501 5.03 28.66 1.72
CA HIS A 501 4.87 28.16 0.34
C HIS A 501 3.54 28.56 -0.30
N ARG A 502 2.76 29.45 0.34
CA ARG A 502 1.47 29.95 -0.17
C ARG A 502 0.60 28.81 -0.71
N PRO A 503 0.28 27.81 0.12
CA PRO A 503 -0.46 26.63 -0.32
C PRO A 503 -1.80 27.06 -0.90
N SER A 504 -2.27 26.35 -1.94
CA SER A 504 -3.54 26.67 -2.58
C SER A 504 -4.67 26.56 -1.57
N ALA A 505 -5.49 27.62 -1.46
CA ALA A 505 -6.69 27.62 -0.64
C ALA A 505 -7.86 26.83 -1.28
N SER A 506 -7.68 26.37 -2.53
CA SER A 506 -8.66 25.57 -3.24
C SER A 506 -8.99 24.28 -2.49
N THR A 507 -10.27 23.99 -2.36
CA THR A 507 -10.77 22.68 -1.92
C THR A 507 -10.82 21.67 -3.07
N GLY A 508 -10.39 22.05 -4.28
CA GLY A 508 -10.10 21.16 -5.41
C GLY A 508 -8.59 21.05 -5.68
N THR A 509 -8.15 19.84 -5.97
CA THR A 509 -6.75 19.51 -6.33
C THR A 509 -6.64 19.21 -7.82
N GLY A 510 -5.52 19.56 -8.46
CA GLY A 510 -5.26 19.55 -9.90
C GLY A 510 -6.21 18.67 -10.73
N THR A 511 -5.89 17.38 -10.86
CA THR A 511 -6.79 16.37 -11.45
C THR A 511 -7.48 15.50 -10.40
N GLY A 512 -7.19 15.70 -9.11
CA GLY A 512 -7.74 14.90 -8.02
C GLY A 512 -9.17 15.26 -7.59
N GLY A 513 -9.71 16.39 -8.05
CA GLY A 513 -11.07 16.81 -7.77
C GLY A 513 -11.26 17.39 -6.36
N ALA A 514 -12.52 17.46 -5.93
CA ALA A 514 -12.94 18.13 -4.70
C ALA A 514 -12.57 17.36 -3.42
N VAL A 515 -12.35 18.12 -2.35
CA VAL A 515 -12.08 17.68 -0.99
C VAL A 515 -13.20 18.22 -0.11
N THR A 516 -13.83 17.36 0.67
CA THR A 516 -14.92 17.74 1.59
C THR A 516 -14.65 17.23 2.99
N GLY A 517 -15.30 17.83 3.99
CA GLY A 517 -15.08 17.47 5.40
C GLY A 517 -13.79 18.05 5.99
N VAL A 518 -13.21 19.08 5.36
CA VAL A 518 -12.10 19.86 5.91
C VAL A 518 -12.56 21.30 6.13
N GLN A 519 -12.17 21.88 7.26
CA GLN A 519 -12.19 23.33 7.45
C GLN A 519 -10.77 23.83 7.18
N ALA A 520 -10.63 24.88 6.35
CA ALA A 520 -9.37 25.60 6.23
C ALA A 520 -8.99 26.11 7.62
N ARG A 521 -7.75 25.86 8.05
CA ARG A 521 -7.23 26.37 9.32
C ARG A 521 -6.70 27.78 9.15
#